data_AF-A0AAV2L044-F1
#
_entry.id   AF-A0AAV2L044-F1
#
_cell.length_a   1.000
_cell.length_b   1.000
_cell.length_c   1.000
_cell.angle_alpha   90.00
_cell.angle_beta   90.00
_cell.angle_gamma   90.00
#
_symmetry.space_group_name_H-M   'P 1'
#
loop_
_entity.id
_entity.type
_entity.pdbx_description
1 polymer ?
#
loop_
_entity_poly.entity_id
_entity_poly.type
_entity_poly.pdbx_seq_one_letter_code
_entity_poly.pdbx_strand_id
1 'polypeptide(L)'
;MDLREKEHLNQEKEKKLVFLTSRVHPGESPASFVCQGVIDFLVSQHPVAQILRDHVIFKIVPMLNPDGVYLGNYRCSLMGFDLNRHWQDPSPWAHPTLHAVKQLIVQMNQDPVLGHSWGSFLWHYTRTKALTVCARSD
;
A
#
# COMPACT_ATOMS: atom_id res chain seq x y z
N MET A 1 -2.38 14.14 39.63
CA MET A 1 -2.69 13.46 38.36
C MET A 1 -3.04 12.03 38.69
N ASP A 2 -4.32 11.68 38.52
CA ASP A 2 -4.91 10.38 38.89
C ASP A 2 -4.40 9.29 37.94
N LEU A 3 -4.04 8.12 38.49
CA LEU A 3 -3.55 6.97 37.72
C LEU A 3 -4.62 6.43 36.75
N ARG A 4 -5.90 6.72 37.00
CA ARG A 4 -7.04 6.40 36.10
C ARG A 4 -7.05 7.18 34.78
N GLU A 5 -6.43 8.35 34.73
CA GLU A 5 -6.36 9.15 33.50
C GLU A 5 -5.33 8.59 32.51
N LYS A 6 -4.31 7.87 33.01
CA LYS A 6 -3.31 7.17 32.19
C LYS A 6 -3.83 5.87 31.59
N GLU A 7 -4.82 5.22 32.19
CA GLU A 7 -5.42 3.99 31.66
C GLU A 7 -6.32 4.25 30.43
N HIS A 8 -6.89 5.45 30.30
CA HIS A 8 -7.65 5.85 29.10
C HIS A 8 -6.78 6.28 27.91
N LEU A 9 -5.48 6.56 28.14
CA LEU A 9 -4.55 7.02 27.10
C LEU A 9 -3.94 5.89 26.25
N ASN A 10 -4.17 4.62 26.61
CA ASN A 10 -3.50 3.49 25.98
C ASN A 10 -4.41 2.30 25.65
N GLN A 11 -5.68 2.56 25.36
CA GLN A 11 -6.34 1.73 24.34
C GLN A 11 -5.70 2.14 23.01
N GLU A 12 -4.61 1.46 22.62
CA GLU A 12 -4.17 1.46 21.23
C GLU A 12 -5.34 0.95 20.40
N LYS A 13 -6.20 1.87 19.95
CA LYS A 13 -7.31 1.56 19.07
C LYS A 13 -6.69 0.89 17.87
N GLU A 14 -7.09 -0.35 17.63
CA GLU A 14 -6.73 -1.12 16.45
C GLU A 14 -6.92 -0.23 15.20
N LYS A 15 -5.79 0.22 14.63
CA LYS A 15 -5.80 1.11 13.48
C LYS A 15 -5.86 0.28 12.22
N LYS A 16 -6.74 0.66 11.29
CA LYS A 16 -6.82 -0.02 10.00
C LYS A 16 -5.58 0.29 9.17
N LEU A 17 -5.02 -0.72 8.52
CA LEU A 17 -3.93 -0.52 7.56
C LEU A 17 -4.48 -0.32 6.15
N VAL A 18 -4.02 0.71 5.46
CA VAL A 18 -4.27 0.93 4.04
C VAL A 18 -2.94 1.03 3.31
N PHE A 19 -2.73 0.13 2.35
CA PHE A 19 -1.53 0.11 1.51
C PHE A 19 -1.85 0.70 0.14
N LEU A 20 -1.12 1.73 -0.28
CA LEU A 20 -1.29 2.41 -1.55
C LEU A 20 -0.01 2.29 -2.38
N THR A 21 -0.15 1.93 -3.65
CA THR A 21 0.98 1.90 -4.59
C THR A 21 0.60 2.66 -5.86
N SER A 22 1.57 3.27 -6.51
CA SER A 22 1.38 3.93 -7.80
C SER A 22 2.58 3.71 -8.73
N ARG A 23 2.37 4.00 -10.03
CA ARG A 23 3.37 3.85 -11.10
C ARG A 23 3.98 2.45 -11.16
N VAL A 24 3.12 1.42 -11.22
CA VAL A 24 3.55 0.07 -11.62
C VAL A 24 3.92 0.04 -13.10
N HIS A 25 3.10 0.68 -13.94
CA HIS A 25 3.44 0.98 -15.31
C HIS A 25 4.07 2.38 -15.37
N PRO A 26 5.25 2.53 -15.99
CA PRO A 26 5.93 3.81 -15.98
C PRO A 26 5.22 4.92 -16.74
N GLY A 27 4.54 4.60 -17.85
CA GLY A 27 3.85 5.56 -18.72
C GLY A 27 2.58 6.15 -18.12
N GLU A 28 2.07 5.60 -17.01
CA GLU A 28 0.89 6.09 -16.30
C GLU A 28 1.23 7.30 -15.40
N SER A 29 1.84 8.34 -15.97
CA SER A 29 2.25 9.55 -15.24
C SER A 29 1.13 10.23 -14.43
N PRO A 30 -0.17 10.21 -14.83
CA PRO A 30 -1.25 10.74 -13.99
C PRO A 30 -1.33 10.11 -12.60
N ALA A 31 -0.92 8.84 -12.45
CA ALA A 31 -0.93 8.14 -11.17
C ALA A 31 -0.01 8.81 -10.13
N SER A 32 1.10 9.43 -10.56
CA SER A 32 1.97 10.18 -9.66
C SER A 32 1.31 11.44 -9.11
N PHE A 33 0.57 12.17 -9.95
CA PHE A 33 -0.13 13.38 -9.52
C PHE A 33 -1.26 13.06 -8.54
N VAL A 34 -2.00 11.98 -8.79
CA VAL A 34 -3.02 11.49 -7.85
C VAL A 34 -2.37 11.08 -6.53
N CYS A 35 -1.28 10.31 -6.57
CA CYS A 35 -0.57 9.90 -5.35
C CYS A 35 -0.05 11.11 -4.57
N GLN A 36 0.52 12.10 -5.25
CA GLN A 36 0.96 13.35 -4.64
C GLN A 36 -0.20 14.07 -3.95
N GLY A 37 -1.34 14.25 -4.62
CA GLY A 37 -2.51 14.88 -4.04
C GLY A 37 -3.08 14.13 -2.82
N VAL A 38 -3.02 12.80 -2.84
CA VAL A 38 -3.38 11.98 -1.66
C VAL A 38 -2.44 12.24 -0.51
N ILE A 39 -1.12 12.26 -0.75
CA ILE A 39 -0.12 12.55 0.29
C ILE A 39 -0.34 13.96 0.84
N ASP A 40 -0.48 14.97 -0.03
CA ASP A 40 -0.69 16.37 0.34
C ASP A 40 -1.94 16.54 1.20
N PHE A 41 -3.05 15.90 0.83
CA PHE A 41 -4.27 15.88 1.63
C PHE A 41 -4.03 15.21 2.99
N LEU A 42 -3.40 14.04 2.99
CA LEU A 42 -3.14 13.26 4.20
C LEU A 42 -2.16 13.92 5.16
N VAL A 43 -1.30 14.85 4.72
CA VAL A 43 -0.41 15.62 5.62
C VAL A 43 -1.00 16.97 6.01
N SER A 44 -2.07 17.42 5.33
CA SER A 44 -2.70 18.71 5.59
C SER A 44 -3.36 18.81 6.98
N GLN A 45 -3.71 20.04 7.35
CA GLN A 45 -4.49 20.36 8.55
C GLN A 45 -6.00 20.19 8.36
N HIS A 46 -6.44 19.58 7.26
CA HIS A 46 -7.86 19.36 7.03
C HIS A 46 -8.44 18.43 8.12
N PRO A 47 -9.60 18.75 8.72
CA PRO A 47 -10.16 17.97 9.83
C PRO A 47 -10.36 16.48 9.48
N VAL A 48 -10.79 16.20 8.25
CA VAL A 48 -10.94 14.81 7.76
C VAL A 48 -9.59 14.09 7.70
N ALA A 49 -8.51 14.77 7.30
CA ALA A 49 -7.19 14.15 7.23
C ALA A 49 -6.65 13.83 8.64
N GLN A 50 -6.93 14.68 9.63
CA GLN A 50 -6.59 14.42 11.04
C GLN A 50 -7.31 13.16 11.55
N ILE A 51 -8.64 13.08 11.36
CA ILE A 51 -9.44 11.90 11.74
C ILE A 51 -8.90 10.63 11.06
N LEU A 52 -8.53 10.72 9.77
CA LEU A 52 -7.96 9.59 9.05
C LEU A 52 -6.62 9.14 9.66
N ARG A 53 -5.71 10.05 10.03
CA ARG A 53 -4.43 9.71 10.67
C ARG A 53 -4.60 9.10 12.08
N ASP A 54 -5.68 9.47 12.77
CA ASP A 54 -5.98 8.93 14.09
C ASP A 54 -6.46 7.48 14.03
N HIS A 55 -7.17 7.09 12.96
CA HIS A 55 -7.81 5.78 12.82
C HIS A 55 -7.17 4.83 11.81
N VAL A 56 -6.37 5.34 10.87
CA VAL A 56 -5.84 4.59 9.74
C VAL A 56 -4.35 4.83 9.59
N ILE A 57 -3.60 3.74 9.40
CA ILE A 57 -2.19 3.77 9.03
C ILE A 57 -2.09 3.64 7.51
N PHE A 58 -1.61 4.69 6.85
CA PHE A 58 -1.34 4.67 5.43
C PHE A 58 0.11 4.29 5.16
N LYS A 59 0.33 3.28 4.31
CA LYS A 59 1.64 2.90 3.78
C LYS A 59 1.62 3.12 2.29
N ILE A 60 2.42 4.09 1.83
CA ILE A 60 2.32 4.63 0.47
C ILE A 60 3.65 4.38 -0.25
N VAL A 61 3.59 3.73 -1.41
CA VAL A 61 4.70 3.57 -2.34
C VAL A 61 4.40 4.42 -3.58
N PRO A 62 4.96 5.64 -3.68
CA PRO A 62 4.60 6.59 -4.72
C PRO A 62 5.04 6.15 -6.13
N MET A 63 6.04 5.27 -6.21
CA MET A 63 6.54 4.78 -7.47
C MET A 63 7.09 3.36 -7.33
N LEU A 64 6.43 2.40 -7.97
CA LEU A 64 6.83 1.00 -7.93
C LEU A 64 7.87 0.63 -9.01
N ASN A 65 7.92 1.39 -10.11
CA ASN A 65 8.81 1.14 -11.24
C ASN A 65 9.66 2.37 -11.61
N PRO A 66 10.59 2.80 -10.73
CA PRO A 66 11.42 3.97 -10.99
C PRO A 66 12.32 3.81 -12.22
N ASP A 67 12.87 2.61 -12.44
CA ASP A 67 13.77 2.34 -13.56
C ASP A 67 13.05 2.49 -14.91
N GLY A 68 11.86 1.89 -15.03
CA GLY A 68 11.06 2.02 -16.25
C GLY A 68 10.64 3.47 -16.52
N VAL A 69 10.46 4.29 -15.47
CA VAL A 69 10.14 5.72 -15.61
C VAL A 69 11.33 6.49 -16.14
N TYR A 70 12.51 6.27 -15.55
CA TYR A 70 13.75 6.91 -15.96
C TYR A 70 14.08 6.63 -17.44
N LEU A 71 13.85 5.39 -17.90
CA LEU A 71 14.10 4.98 -19.28
C LEU A 71 13.02 5.41 -20.29
N GLY A 72 11.90 5.95 -19.82
CA GLY A 72 10.78 6.31 -20.69
C GLY A 72 10.00 5.11 -21.24
N ASN A 73 10.03 3.97 -20.55
CA ASN A 73 9.17 2.84 -20.90
C ASN A 73 7.69 3.21 -20.72
N TYR A 74 6.80 2.54 -21.46
CA TYR A 74 5.37 2.74 -21.24
C TYR A 74 4.81 1.79 -20.17
N ARG A 75 5.08 0.49 -20.31
CA ARG A 75 4.44 -0.55 -19.47
C ARG A 75 5.43 -1.36 -18.62
N CYS A 76 6.60 -1.65 -19.16
CA CYS A 76 7.51 -2.63 -18.57
C CYS A 76 8.59 -2.03 -17.68
N SER A 77 9.17 -2.85 -16.80
CA SER A 77 10.41 -2.56 -16.07
C SER A 77 11.62 -2.50 -17.00
N LEU A 78 12.80 -2.19 -16.45
CA LEU A 78 14.09 -2.21 -17.17
C LEU A 78 14.32 -3.52 -17.94
N MET A 79 13.92 -4.67 -17.38
CA MET A 79 14.13 -5.99 -17.99
C MET A 79 13.00 -6.39 -18.96
N GLY A 80 12.06 -5.50 -19.26
CA GLY A 80 10.96 -5.78 -20.19
C GLY A 80 9.76 -6.51 -19.57
N PHE A 81 9.73 -6.72 -18.26
CA PHE A 81 8.62 -7.38 -17.57
C PHE A 81 7.48 -6.42 -17.22
N ASP A 82 6.23 -6.88 -17.40
CA ASP A 82 5.05 -6.23 -16.82
C ASP A 82 4.94 -6.63 -15.35
N LEU A 83 5.36 -5.72 -14.45
CA LEU A 83 5.36 -5.96 -13.00
C LEU A 83 3.97 -6.34 -12.46
N ASN A 84 2.88 -5.87 -13.07
CA ASN A 84 1.53 -6.16 -12.61
C ASN A 84 1.09 -7.60 -12.92
N ARG A 85 1.92 -8.38 -13.62
CA ARG A 85 1.70 -9.82 -13.90
C ARG A 85 2.52 -10.74 -13.00
N HIS A 86 3.39 -10.20 -12.15
CA HIS A 86 4.33 -10.99 -11.33
C HIS A 86 4.07 -10.92 -9.82
N TRP A 87 2.89 -10.45 -9.38
CA TRP A 87 2.54 -10.40 -7.94
C TRP A 87 2.52 -11.77 -7.25
N GLN A 88 2.17 -12.83 -7.98
CA GLN A 88 2.07 -14.18 -7.40
C GLN A 88 3.42 -14.73 -6.96
N ASP A 89 4.46 -14.54 -7.76
CA ASP A 89 5.81 -15.01 -7.45
C ASP A 89 6.87 -14.03 -8.01
N PRO A 90 7.09 -12.89 -7.33
CA PRO A 90 8.07 -11.92 -7.77
C PRO A 90 9.49 -12.40 -7.44
N SER A 91 10.30 -12.64 -8.47
CA SER A 91 11.74 -12.87 -8.29
C SER A 91 12.42 -11.66 -7.63
N PRO A 92 13.22 -11.86 -6.56
CA PRO A 92 13.98 -10.78 -5.92
C PRO A 92 15.05 -10.17 -6.84
N TRP A 93 15.47 -10.92 -7.87
CA TRP A 93 16.46 -10.46 -8.83
C TRP A 93 15.82 -9.73 -10.02
N ALA A 94 14.74 -10.27 -10.60
CA ALA A 94 14.10 -9.67 -11.77
C ALA A 94 13.07 -8.57 -11.41
N HIS A 95 12.43 -8.67 -10.24
CA HIS A 95 11.37 -7.77 -9.78
C HIS A 95 11.65 -7.26 -8.36
N PRO A 96 12.81 -6.64 -8.10
CA PRO A 96 13.24 -6.30 -6.73
C PRO A 96 12.25 -5.39 -6.00
N THR A 97 11.67 -4.39 -6.69
CA THR A 97 10.70 -3.46 -6.11
C THR A 97 9.39 -4.16 -5.74
N LEU A 98 8.88 -5.01 -6.63
CA LEU A 98 7.67 -5.80 -6.42
C LEU A 98 7.84 -6.81 -5.29
N HIS A 99 8.99 -7.49 -5.25
CA HIS A 99 9.35 -8.43 -4.19
C HIS A 99 9.42 -7.73 -2.84
N ALA A 100 10.13 -6.60 -2.73
CA ALA A 100 10.23 -5.84 -1.49
C ALA A 100 8.86 -5.37 -0.98
N VAL A 101 8.01 -4.84 -1.86
CA VAL A 101 6.65 -4.40 -1.50
C VAL A 101 5.78 -5.57 -1.05
N LYS A 102 5.87 -6.72 -1.72
CA LYS A 102 5.13 -7.92 -1.31
C LYS A 102 5.57 -8.40 0.08
N GLN A 103 6.88 -8.45 0.35
CA GLN A 103 7.39 -8.81 1.68
C GLN A 103 6.89 -7.84 2.76
N LEU A 104 6.87 -6.54 2.45
CA LEU A 104 6.35 -5.52 3.37
C LEU A 104 4.86 -5.73 3.68
N ILE A 105 4.04 -6.02 2.66
CA ILE A 105 2.61 -6.32 2.84
C ILE A 105 2.40 -7.57 3.70
N VAL A 106 3.15 -8.64 3.42
CA VAL A 106 3.07 -9.89 4.20
C VAL A 106 3.47 -9.65 5.66
N GLN A 107 4.57 -8.92 5.89
CA GLN A 107 5.03 -8.57 7.22
C GLN A 107 3.97 -7.77 7.99
N MET A 108 3.36 -6.77 7.36
CA MET A 108 2.32 -5.96 7.98
C MET A 108 1.05 -6.74 8.26
N ASN A 109 0.69 -7.71 7.41
CA ASN A 109 -0.47 -8.58 7.63
C ASN A 109 -0.26 -9.56 8.80
N GLN A 110 1.00 -9.84 9.16
CA GLN A 110 1.36 -10.69 10.28
C GLN A 110 1.53 -9.90 11.59
N ASP A 111 1.45 -8.57 11.55
CA ASP A 111 1.65 -7.72 12.73
C ASP A 111 0.42 -7.80 13.67
N PRO A 112 0.59 -8.35 14.90
CA PRO A 112 -0.50 -8.52 15.84
C PRO A 112 -1.05 -7.19 16.38
N VAL A 113 -0.30 -6.09 16.27
CA VAL A 113 -0.72 -4.74 16.73
C VAL A 113 -1.68 -4.09 15.72
N LEU A 114 -1.57 -4.44 14.44
CA LEU A 114 -2.49 -3.97 13.40
C LEU A 114 -3.82 -4.75 13.37
N GLY A 115 -3.92 -5.78 14.22
CA GLY A 115 -5.15 -6.43 14.63
C GLY A 115 -5.88 -7.23 13.56
N HIS A 116 -6.29 -8.43 13.96
CA HIS A 116 -6.99 -9.43 13.17
C HIS A 116 -8.45 -9.04 12.90
N SER A 117 -8.67 -7.99 12.10
CA SER A 117 -9.99 -7.68 11.51
C SER A 117 -10.24 -8.42 10.18
N TRP A 118 -9.38 -9.35 9.77
CA TRP A 118 -9.72 -10.29 8.71
C TRP A 118 -10.36 -11.51 9.34
N GLY A 119 -11.69 -11.47 9.51
CA GLY A 119 -12.45 -12.66 9.88
C GLY A 119 -12.03 -13.83 8.99
N SER A 120 -11.70 -14.96 9.62
CA SER A 120 -11.25 -16.21 9.01
C SER A 120 -11.87 -16.45 7.64
N PHE A 121 -11.19 -16.01 6.58
CA PHE A 121 -11.45 -16.47 5.23
C PHE A 121 -10.21 -17.24 4.81
N LEU A 122 -10.38 -18.56 4.98
CA LEU A 122 -9.56 -19.63 4.47
C LEU A 122 -8.69 -19.17 3.28
N TRP A 123 -7.38 -19.32 3.42
CA TRP A 123 -6.43 -19.32 2.31
C TRP A 123 -6.76 -20.51 1.40
N HIS A 124 -7.86 -20.41 0.66
CA HIS A 124 -8.18 -21.26 -0.47
C HIS A 124 -8.17 -20.36 -1.69
N TYR A 125 -7.18 -20.64 -2.50
CA TYR A 125 -6.90 -20.07 -3.79
C TYR A 125 -8.12 -20.19 -4.72
N THR A 126 -9.00 -19.20 -4.72
CA THR A 126 -9.97 -18.97 -5.79
C THR A 126 -10.12 -17.47 -6.05
N ARG A 127 -9.64 -17.05 -7.21
CA ARG A 127 -10.11 -15.95 -8.07
C ARG A 127 -10.87 -14.80 -7.39
N THR A 128 -10.31 -13.59 -7.58
CA THR A 128 -10.95 -12.25 -7.53
C THR A 128 -11.31 -11.67 -6.15
N LYS A 129 -10.78 -10.45 -5.94
CA LYS A 129 -11.12 -9.40 -4.94
C LYS A 129 -10.38 -9.42 -3.58
N ALA A 130 -9.32 -8.61 -3.52
CA ALA A 130 -9.18 -7.53 -2.54
C ALA A 130 -8.24 -6.47 -3.12
N LEU A 131 -8.81 -5.64 -4.01
CA LEU A 131 -8.23 -4.45 -4.60
C LEU A 131 -9.01 -3.29 -4.00
N THR A 132 -8.37 -2.49 -3.15
CA THR A 132 -8.87 -1.13 -2.86
C THR A 132 -7.84 -0.15 -3.39
N VAL A 133 -8.19 0.37 -4.57
CA VAL A 133 -7.60 1.48 -5.35
C VAL A 133 -6.21 1.22 -5.96
N CYS A 134 -6.17 0.47 -7.06
CA CYS A 134 -5.61 0.92 -8.35
C CYS A 134 -5.92 -0.09 -9.47
N ALA A 135 -6.31 0.38 -10.66
CA ALA A 135 -6.50 -0.38 -11.90
C ALA A 135 -7.67 -1.39 -11.97
N ARG A 136 -8.85 -0.90 -12.37
CA ARG A 136 -9.69 -1.62 -13.33
C ARG A 136 -9.39 -1.05 -14.72
N SER A 137 -8.63 -1.82 -15.49
CA SER A 137 -8.57 -1.75 -16.95
C SER A 137 -8.14 -3.15 -17.40
N ASP A 138 -9.17 -3.99 -17.54
CA ASP A 138 -9.41 -4.94 -18.63
C ASP A 138 -10.84 -5.48 -18.43
#